data_AF-A0A8H4AX45-F1
#
_entry.id   AF-A0A8H4AX45-F1
#
_cell.length_a   1.000
_cell.length_b   1.000
_cell.length_c   1.000
_cell.angle_alpha   90.00
_cell.angle_beta   90.00
_cell.angle_gamma   90.00
#
_symmetry.space_group_name_H-M   'P 1'
#
loop_
_entity.id
_entity.type
_entity.pdbx_description
1 polymer ?
#
loop_
_entity_poly.entity_id
_entity_poly.type
_entity_poly.pdbx_seq_one_letter_code
_entity_poly.pdbx_strand_id
1 'polypeptide(L)'
;MQNNSSDDKNQEYDEFPNKAYADLIVLVTKYKLSNAAGNAIISFFNKHSNYSKSLLPKNIKQGKLFMNNMKSNLSFKKTKVLDHDNTEYFLYHMLLMSCIQNILEISDIFQTFALEYEELYKTTKVY
;
A
#
# COMPACT_ATOMS: atom_id res chain seq x y z
N MET A 1 -5.12 35.39 -22.37
CA MET A 1 -5.44 33.95 -22.39
C MET A 1 -4.16 33.17 -22.25
N GLN A 2 -3.93 32.48 -21.12
CA GLN A 2 -3.45 31.11 -21.18
C GLN A 2 -3.69 30.41 -19.85
N ASN A 3 -4.64 29.48 -19.95
CA ASN A 3 -5.16 28.52 -19.01
C ASN A 3 -4.06 27.83 -18.17
N ASN A 4 -4.15 27.97 -16.85
CA ASN A 4 -3.68 26.94 -15.93
C ASN A 4 -4.92 26.19 -15.45
N SER A 5 -5.48 25.37 -16.33
CA SER A 5 -6.52 24.41 -15.97
C SER A 5 -5.95 23.01 -16.11
N SER A 6 -6.21 22.24 -15.04
CA SER A 6 -6.46 20.79 -15.03
C SER A 6 -5.34 19.86 -15.48
N ASP A 7 -4.84 19.06 -14.54
CA ASP A 7 -5.18 17.64 -14.54
C ASP A 7 -4.60 16.94 -13.31
N ASP A 8 -5.29 17.06 -12.17
CA ASP A 8 -5.26 16.02 -11.14
C ASP A 8 -6.17 14.88 -11.63
N LYS A 9 -5.82 14.31 -12.79
CA LYS A 9 -6.44 13.05 -13.19
C LYS A 9 -5.88 12.02 -12.24
N ASN A 10 -6.76 11.34 -11.53
CA ASN A 10 -6.50 10.01 -11.02
C ASN A 10 -6.13 9.12 -12.21
N GLN A 11 -4.90 9.22 -12.69
CA GLN A 11 -4.31 8.20 -13.54
C GLN A 11 -4.26 6.95 -12.68
N GLU A 12 -5.10 5.98 -13.03
CA GLU A 12 -4.97 4.61 -12.57
C GLU A 12 -3.62 4.13 -13.12
N TYR A 13 -2.59 4.14 -12.28
CA TYR A 13 -1.31 3.55 -12.60
C TYR A 13 -1.48 2.06 -12.36
N ASP A 14 -1.30 1.23 -13.39
CA ASP A 14 -1.31 -0.24 -13.25
C ASP A 14 0.10 -0.79 -12.98
N GLU A 15 1.15 -0.03 -13.32
CA GLU A 15 2.55 -0.42 -13.14
C GLU A 15 3.46 0.80 -12.88
N PHE A 16 4.62 0.55 -12.26
CA PHE A 16 5.66 1.57 -12.15
C PHE A 16 6.24 1.93 -13.54
N PRO A 17 6.63 3.20 -13.78
CA PRO A 17 7.19 3.63 -15.06
C PRO A 17 8.47 2.92 -15.49
N ASN A 18 9.28 2.43 -14.53
CA ASN A 18 10.41 1.54 -14.77
C ASN A 18 10.86 0.87 -13.46
N LYS A 19 11.69 -0.18 -13.58
CA LYS A 19 12.23 -0.95 -12.44
C LYS A 19 13.04 -0.10 -11.46
N ALA A 20 13.88 0.81 -11.96
CA ALA A 20 14.71 1.66 -11.09
C ALA A 20 13.86 2.59 -10.20
N TYR A 21 12.73 3.06 -10.71
CA TYR A 21 11.77 3.83 -9.94
C TYR A 21 11.05 2.97 -8.90
N ALA A 22 10.67 1.73 -9.24
CA ALA A 22 10.10 0.79 -8.28
C ALA A 22 11.06 0.53 -7.10
N ASP A 23 12.33 0.24 -7.39
CA ASP A 23 13.38 0.04 -6.38
C ASP A 23 13.57 1.29 -5.51
N LEU A 24 13.52 2.49 -6.11
CA LEU A 24 13.57 3.75 -5.38
C LEU A 24 12.37 3.94 -4.45
N ILE A 25 11.15 3.62 -4.89
CA ILE A 25 9.95 3.72 -4.06
C ILE A 25 10.02 2.76 -2.87
N VAL A 26 10.54 1.55 -3.07
CA VAL A 26 10.83 0.60 -1.98
C VAL A 26 11.83 1.21 -0.98
N LEU A 27 12.93 1.80 -1.46
CA LEU A 27 13.95 2.40 -0.61
C LEU A 27 13.39 3.59 0.20
N VAL A 28 12.68 4.50 -0.46
CA VAL A 28 12.04 5.66 0.17
C VAL A 28 11.06 5.23 1.24
N THR A 29 10.29 4.16 0.99
CA THR A 29 9.32 3.64 1.95
C THR A 29 10.01 2.94 3.12
N LYS A 30 10.98 2.07 2.85
CA LYS A 30 11.74 1.32 3.86
C LYS A 30 12.42 2.23 4.88
N TYR A 31 13.03 3.32 4.41
CA TYR A 31 13.74 4.28 5.27
C TYR A 31 12.90 5.51 5.62
N LYS A 32 11.60 5.50 5.32
CA LYS A 32 10.66 6.60 5.63
C LYS A 32 11.16 7.97 5.16
N LEU A 33 11.81 8.01 3.99
CA LEU A 33 12.35 9.25 3.44
C LEU A 33 11.20 10.22 3.14
N SER A 34 11.42 11.50 3.46
CA SER A 34 10.47 12.55 3.15
C SER A 34 10.31 12.71 1.64
N ASN A 35 9.17 13.26 1.20
CA ASN A 35 8.95 13.54 -0.22
C ASN A 35 10.03 14.48 -0.78
N ALA A 36 10.51 15.44 0.03
CA ALA A 36 11.60 16.33 -0.34
C ALA A 36 12.91 15.55 -0.57
N ALA A 37 13.29 14.67 0.35
CA ALA A 37 14.50 13.86 0.23
C ALA A 37 14.44 12.94 -1.00
N GLY A 38 13.32 12.24 -1.20
CA GLY A 38 13.18 11.36 -2.36
C GLY A 38 13.13 12.11 -3.70
N ASN A 39 12.54 13.31 -3.76
CA ASN A 39 12.58 14.16 -4.96
C ASN A 39 14.00 14.69 -5.23
N ALA A 40 14.81 14.93 -4.20
CA ALA A 40 16.22 15.30 -4.36
C ALA A 40 17.03 14.14 -4.93
N ILE A 41 16.77 12.90 -4.50
CA ILE A 41 17.40 11.69 -5.07
C ILE A 41 17.05 11.53 -6.56
N ILE A 42 15.78 11.68 -6.92
CA ILE A 42 15.32 11.68 -8.32
C ILE A 42 16.08 12.74 -9.13
N SER A 43 16.14 13.97 -8.59
CA SER A 43 16.78 15.09 -9.29
C SER A 43 18.27 14.86 -9.48
N PHE A 44 18.95 14.33 -8.45
CA PHE A 44 20.35 13.95 -8.51
C PHE A 44 20.58 12.87 -9.59
N PHE A 45 19.78 11.80 -9.58
CA PHE A 45 19.89 10.72 -10.55
C PHE A 45 19.64 11.22 -11.98
N ASN A 46 18.55 11.94 -12.23
CA ASN A 46 18.20 12.44 -13.55
C ASN A 46 19.23 13.43 -14.11
N LYS A 47 19.89 14.22 -13.25
CA LYS A 47 20.95 15.16 -13.64
C LYS A 47 22.23 14.45 -14.09
N HIS A 48 22.58 13.35 -13.43
CA HIS A 48 23.86 12.65 -13.64
C HIS A 48 23.71 11.34 -14.43
N SER A 49 22.49 10.94 -14.77
CA SER A 49 22.20 9.80 -15.62
C SER A 49 22.59 10.09 -17.06
N ASN A 50 23.49 9.27 -17.62
CA ASN A 50 23.77 9.26 -19.06
C ASN A 50 22.70 8.51 -19.87
N TYR A 51 21.69 7.92 -19.21
CA TYR A 51 20.64 7.13 -19.83
C TYR A 51 19.37 7.97 -20.03
N SER A 52 19.11 8.36 -21.28
CA SER A 52 17.86 9.02 -21.68
C SER A 52 16.63 8.11 -21.55
N LYS A 53 16.81 6.79 -21.63
CA LYS A 53 15.73 5.79 -21.58
C LYS A 53 15.25 5.42 -20.17
N SER A 54 15.99 5.82 -19.12
CA SER A 54 15.71 5.39 -17.73
C SER A 54 15.54 6.57 -16.78
N LEU A 55 15.11 7.72 -17.30
CA LEU A 55 14.80 8.87 -16.45
C LEU A 55 13.68 8.51 -15.48
N LEU A 56 13.90 8.84 -14.22
CA LEU A 56 12.91 8.63 -13.17
C LEU A 56 11.80 9.70 -13.30
N PRO A 57 10.55 9.35 -13.00
CA PRO A 57 9.45 10.30 -12.85
C PRO A 57 9.82 11.50 -11.97
N LYS A 58 9.11 12.63 -12.15
CA LYS A 58 9.47 13.92 -11.54
C LYS A 58 9.39 13.93 -10.01
N ASN A 59 8.55 13.09 -9.40
CA ASN A 59 8.37 13.08 -7.96
C ASN A 59 8.05 11.69 -7.41
N ILE A 60 8.26 11.53 -6.10
CA ILE A 60 7.92 10.32 -5.32
C ILE A 60 6.43 10.18 -5.05
N LYS A 61 5.68 11.29 -5.05
CA LYS A 61 4.25 11.28 -4.71
C LYS A 61 3.47 10.34 -5.64
N GLN A 62 3.82 10.32 -6.92
CA GLN A 62 3.21 9.41 -7.91
C GLN A 62 3.39 7.94 -7.54
N GLY A 63 4.62 7.50 -7.23
CA GLY A 63 4.88 6.12 -6.83
C GLY A 63 4.20 5.74 -5.50
N LYS A 64 4.12 6.66 -4.53
CA LYS A 64 3.35 6.44 -3.29
C LYS A 64 1.84 6.33 -3.56
N LEU A 65 1.30 7.19 -4.42
CA LEU A 65 -0.11 7.15 -4.82
C LEU A 65 -0.44 5.83 -5.51
N PHE A 66 0.43 5.37 -6.41
CA PHE A 66 0.30 4.06 -7.03
C PHE A 66 0.26 2.93 -6.00
N MET A 67 1.22 2.88 -5.05
CA MET A 67 1.20 1.84 -4.01
C MET A 67 -0.08 1.87 -3.15
N ASN A 68 -0.62 3.06 -2.85
CA ASN A 68 -1.86 3.18 -2.09
C ASN A 68 -3.09 2.72 -2.88
N ASN A 69 -3.04 2.82 -4.22
CA ASN A 69 -4.13 2.47 -5.12
C ASN A 69 -3.97 1.07 -5.73
N MET A 70 -2.88 0.35 -5.45
CA MET A 70 -2.71 -1.03 -5.89
C MET A 70 -3.89 -1.86 -5.39
N LYS A 71 -4.55 -2.55 -6.32
CA LYS A 71 -5.60 -3.53 -5.98
C LYS A 71 -5.01 -4.57 -5.05
N SER A 72 -5.44 -4.55 -3.80
CA SER A 72 -5.26 -5.68 -2.89
C SER A 72 -6.44 -6.62 -3.07
N ASN A 73 -6.20 -7.92 -2.87
CA ASN A 73 -7.27 -8.93 -2.80
C ASN A 73 -8.12 -8.78 -1.50
N LEU A 74 -7.94 -7.68 -0.76
CA LEU A 74 -8.65 -7.39 0.47
C LEU A 74 -9.95 -6.65 0.12
N SER A 75 -11.07 -7.36 0.23
CA SER A 75 -12.38 -6.76 0.06
C SER A 75 -12.93 -6.28 1.41
N PHE A 76 -13.39 -5.03 1.44
CA PHE A 76 -14.20 -4.54 2.53
C PHE A 76 -15.57 -5.21 2.50
N LYS A 77 -15.99 -5.74 3.64
CA LYS A 77 -17.33 -6.27 3.85
C LYS A 77 -18.21 -5.17 4.43
N LYS A 78 -19.41 -5.03 3.85
CA LYS A 78 -20.49 -4.19 4.37
C LYS A 78 -21.41 -5.08 5.19
N THR A 79 -21.56 -4.79 6.48
CA THR A 79 -22.45 -5.54 7.38
C THR A 79 -23.45 -4.58 8.02
N LYS A 80 -24.75 -4.89 7.95
CA LYS A 80 -25.77 -4.13 8.67
C LYS A 80 -25.59 -4.37 10.18
N VAL A 81 -25.46 -3.30 10.95
CA VAL A 81 -25.26 -3.37 12.41
C VAL A 81 -26.50 -2.95 13.19
N LEU A 82 -27.31 -2.05 12.64
CA LEU A 82 -28.49 -1.52 13.30
C LEU A 82 -29.52 -1.08 12.26
N ASP A 83 -30.79 -1.19 12.63
CA ASP A 83 -31.92 -0.62 11.92
C ASP A 83 -32.74 0.18 12.94
N HIS A 84 -32.90 1.48 12.73
CA HIS A 84 -33.60 2.36 13.64
C HIS A 84 -34.29 3.48 12.87
N ASP A 85 -35.59 3.70 13.12
CA ASP A 85 -36.42 4.71 12.47
C ASP A 85 -36.30 4.68 10.94
N ASN A 86 -36.44 3.48 10.37
CA ASN A 86 -36.29 3.22 8.93
C ASN A 86 -34.92 3.63 8.35
N THR A 87 -33.91 3.80 9.22
CA THR A 87 -32.53 4.11 8.83
C THR A 87 -31.64 2.90 9.14
N GLU A 88 -31.00 2.39 8.09
CA GLU A 88 -30.05 1.29 8.20
C GLU A 88 -28.64 1.82 8.43
N TYR A 89 -27.97 1.30 9.45
CA TYR A 89 -26.58 1.61 9.77
C TYR A 89 -25.70 0.43 9.39
N PHE A 90 -24.58 0.73 8.73
CA PHE A 90 -23.65 -0.27 8.22
C PHE A 90 -22.25 -0.06 8.78
N LEU A 91 -21.60 -1.17 9.12
CA LEU A 91 -20.17 -1.22 9.38
C LEU A 91 -19.45 -1.68 8.11
N TYR A 92 -18.47 -0.88 7.69
CA TYR A 92 -17.52 -1.26 6.64
C TYR A 92 -16.24 -1.74 7.32
N HIS A 93 -15.98 -3.04 7.23
CA HIS A 93 -14.83 -3.66 7.90
C HIS A 93 -14.10 -4.62 6.97
N MET A 94 -12.86 -4.94 7.32
CA MET A 94 -12.01 -5.89 6.62
C MET A 94 -11.71 -7.03 7.58
N LEU A 95 -11.96 -8.28 7.16
CA LEU A 95 -11.75 -9.42 8.03
C LEU A 95 -10.26 -9.65 8.23
N LEU A 96 -9.79 -9.54 9.47
CA LEU A 96 -8.40 -9.81 9.85
C LEU A 96 -7.93 -11.17 9.32
N MET A 97 -8.78 -12.19 9.40
CA MET A 97 -8.48 -13.53 8.89
C MET A 97 -8.18 -13.51 7.38
N SER A 98 -8.96 -12.76 6.60
CA SER A 98 -8.72 -12.60 5.16
C SER A 98 -7.43 -11.82 4.89
N CYS A 99 -7.08 -10.84 5.73
CA CYS A 99 -5.78 -10.15 5.65
C CYS A 99 -4.62 -11.12 5.87
N ILE A 100 -4.71 -11.94 6.93
CA ILE A 100 -3.68 -12.92 7.27
C ILE A 100 -3.53 -13.92 6.12
N GLN A 101 -4.63 -14.47 5.61
CA GLN A 101 -4.60 -15.41 4.47
C GLN A 101 -3.89 -14.81 3.25
N ASN A 102 -4.25 -13.58 2.86
CA ASN A 102 -3.61 -12.90 1.73
C ASN A 102 -2.10 -12.68 1.93
N ILE A 103 -1.64 -12.43 3.16
CA ILE A 103 -0.21 -12.31 3.46
C ILE A 103 0.48 -13.67 3.34
N LEU A 104 -0.15 -14.74 3.84
CA LEU A 104 0.40 -16.10 3.80
C LEU A 104 0.44 -16.69 2.38
N GLU A 105 -0.42 -16.22 1.47
CA GLU A 105 -0.37 -16.59 0.03
C GLU A 105 0.88 -16.06 -0.68
N ILE A 106 1.59 -15.07 -0.11
CA ILE A 106 2.85 -14.56 -0.64
C ILE A 106 3.98 -15.52 -0.22
N SER A 107 4.36 -16.42 -1.13
CA SER A 107 5.34 -17.51 -0.90
C SER A 107 6.63 -17.05 -0.20
N ASP A 108 7.23 -15.94 -0.65
CA ASP A 108 8.48 -15.41 -0.09
C ASP A 108 8.33 -14.91 1.35
N ILE A 109 7.16 -14.36 1.66
CA ILE A 109 6.84 -13.86 3.01
C ILE A 109 6.58 -15.05 3.94
N PHE A 110 5.79 -16.03 3.48
CA PHE A 110 5.45 -17.22 4.27
C PHE A 110 6.67 -17.96 4.79
N GLN A 111 7.73 -18.09 3.98
CA GLN A 111 8.99 -18.73 4.38
C GLN A 111 9.68 -18.06 5.57
N THR A 112 9.41 -16.79 5.83
CA THR A 112 10.00 -16.03 6.93
C THR A 112 9.16 -16.05 8.21
N PHE A 113 7.94 -16.57 8.16
CA PHE A 113 7.07 -16.65 9.33
C PHE A 113 7.45 -17.84 10.22
N ALA A 114 7.81 -17.56 11.47
CA ALA A 114 7.85 -18.54 12.55
C ALA A 114 6.56 -18.41 13.37
N LEU A 115 5.77 -19.48 13.43
CA LEU A 115 4.55 -19.55 14.25
C LEU A 115 4.82 -20.41 15.47
N GLU A 116 4.88 -19.78 16.63
CA GLU A 116 4.85 -20.47 17.92
C GLU A 116 3.40 -20.46 18.41
N TYR A 117 2.85 -21.65 18.66
CA TYR A 117 1.50 -21.82 19.19
C TYR A 117 1.59 -22.51 20.55
N GLU A 118 0.96 -21.91 21.56
CA GLU A 118 0.77 -22.52 22.87
C GLU A 118 -0.71 -22.50 23.24
N GLU A 119 -1.26 -23.67 23.57
CA GLU A 119 -2.64 -23.81 23.99
C GLU A 119 -2.77 -23.38 25.47
N LEU A 120 -3.49 -22.29 25.72
CA LEU A 120 -3.76 -21.84 27.09
C LEU A 120 -4.93 -22.65 27.68
N TYR A 121 -4.63 -23.73 28.41
CA TYR A 121 -5.65 -24.49 29.12
C TYR A 121 -6.30 -23.65 30.23
N LYS A 122 -7.63 -23.51 30.19
CA LYS A 122 -8.40 -23.03 31.34
C LYS A 122 -8.46 -24.14 32.39
N THR A 123 -7.73 -23.99 33.48
CA THR A 123 -7.91 -24.84 34.66
C THR A 123 -9.18 -24.43 35.40
N THR A 124 -10.31 -25.05 35.06
CA THR A 124 -11.49 -25.06 35.93
C THR A 124 -11.19 -25.96 37.14
N LYS A 125 -10.55 -25.40 38.17
CA LYS A 125 -10.61 -26.01 39.50
C LYS A 125 -12.00 -25.73 40.07
N VAL A 126 -12.87 -26.73 39.96
CA VAL A 126 -14.11 -26.79 40.76
C VAL A 126 -13.65 -27.13 42.18
N TYR A 127 -13.81 -26.19 43.11
CA TYR A 127 -13.67 -26.43 44.54
C TYR A 127 -15.01 -26.87 45.12
#